data_AF-A0A380AWF6-F1
#
_entry.id   AF-A0A380AWF6-F1
#
_cell.length_a   1.000
_cell.length_b   1.000
_cell.length_c   1.000
_cell.angle_alpha   90.00
_cell.angle_beta   90.00
_cell.angle_gamma   90.00
#
_symmetry.space_group_name_H-M   'P 1'
#
loop_
_entity.id
_entity.type
_entity.pdbx_description
1 polymer ?
#
loop_
_entity_poly.entity_id
_entity_poly.type
_entity_poly.pdbx_seq_one_letter_code
_entity_poly.pdbx_strand_id
1 'polypeptide(L)' 'MTHQVNGERLWQSLLDMAQFGAIPKDGVTRLALSEEDRQARDQLRDWGAGSRLQCTGRPHG' A
#
# COMPACT_ATOMS: atom_id res chain seq x y z
N MET A 1 -23.39 -11.02 14.81
CA MET A 1 -22.26 -10.09 15.04
C MET A 1 -21.92 -9.43 13.72
N THR A 2 -22.11 -8.12 13.61
CA THR A 2 -21.67 -7.34 12.45
C THR A 2 -20.28 -6.78 12.74
N HIS A 3 -19.28 -7.25 11.99
CA HIS A 3 -17.96 -6.63 12.04
C HIS A 3 -18.02 -5.31 11.26
N GLN A 4 -17.65 -4.21 11.92
CA GLN A 4 -17.54 -2.90 11.29
C GLN A 4 -16.08 -2.55 11.05
N VAL A 5 -15.81 -1.91 9.91
CA VAL A 5 -14.49 -1.39 9.57
C VAL A 5 -14.29 -0.01 10.16
N ASN A 6 -13.05 0.32 10.55
CA ASN A 6 -12.69 1.70 10.88
C ASN A 6 -12.45 2.48 9.58
N GLY A 7 -13.42 3.33 9.22
CA GLY A 7 -13.41 4.10 7.97
C GLY A 7 -12.31 5.15 7.90
N GLU A 8 -12.03 5.85 9.01
CA GLU A 8 -10.96 6.87 9.06
C GLU A 8 -9.59 6.25 8.82
N ARG A 9 -9.30 5.13 9.48
CA ARG A 9 -8.05 4.39 9.28
C ARG A 9 -7.92 3.90 7.85
N LEU A 10 -9.00 3.39 7.27
CA LEU A 10 -9.01 2.94 5.87
C LEU A 10 -8.73 4.10 4.92
N TRP A 11 -9.39 5.24 5.12
CA TRP A 11 -9.18 6.42 4.29
C TRP A 11 -7.74 6.93 4.37
N GLN A 12 -7.16 6.98 5.58
CA GLN A 12 -5.75 7.36 5.75
C GLN A 12 -4.82 6.42 4.98
N SER A 13 -5.01 5.09 5.07
CA SER A 13 -4.20 4.13 4.32
C SER A 13 -4.32 4.30 2.80
N LEU A 14 -5.49 4.71 2.28
CA LEU A 14 -5.66 5.03 0.86
C LEU A 14 -4.84 6.26 0.46
N LEU A 15 -4.89 7.33 1.28
CA LEU A 15 -4.13 8.55 1.05
C LEU A 15 -2.61 8.30 1.13
N ASP A 16 -2.16 7.51 2.10
CA ASP A 16 -0.75 7.14 2.26
C ASP A 16 -0.26 6.36 1.03
N MET A 17 -1.06 5.40 0.52
CA MET A 17 -0.72 4.66 -0.70
C MET A 17 -0.73 5.52 -1.97
N ALA A 18 -1.55 6.57 -2.00
CA ALA A 18 -1.66 7.46 -3.16
C ALA A 18 -0.44 8.37 -3.32
N GLN A 19 0.35 8.58 -2.26
CA GLN A 19 1.60 9.36 -2.36
C GLN A 19 2.64 8.67 -3.28
N PHE A 20 2.64 7.33 -3.35
CA PHE A 20 3.57 6.59 -4.20
C PHE A 20 3.13 6.62 -5.66
N GLY A 21 3.80 7.45 -6.47
CA GLY A 21 3.49 7.66 -7.89
C GLY A 21 2.45 8.76 -8.14
N ALA A 22 2.21 9.63 -7.16
CA ALA A 22 1.33 10.79 -7.33
C ALA A 22 1.79 11.68 -8.49
N ILE A 23 0.84 12.15 -9.31
CA ILE A 23 1.12 13.07 -10.41
C ILE A 23 0.55 14.47 -10.14
N PRO A 24 1.12 15.55 -10.72
CA PRO A 24 0.71 16.93 -10.41
C PRO A 24 -0.77 17.28 -10.68
N LYS A 25 -1.48 16.48 -11.49
CA LYS A 25 -2.85 16.73 -11.93
C LYS A 25 -3.87 15.77 -11.33
N ASP A 26 -3.59 15.25 -10.14
CA ASP A 26 -4.38 14.22 -9.47
C ASP A 26 -4.22 12.83 -10.12
N GLY A 27 -4.43 11.78 -9.33
CA GLY A 27 -4.20 10.39 -9.72
C GLY A 27 -2.79 9.87 -9.43
N VAL A 28 -2.56 8.62 -9.82
CA VAL A 28 -1.33 7.88 -9.54
C VAL A 28 -0.87 7.16 -10.80
N THR A 29 0.39 7.34 -11.18
CA THR A 29 1.06 6.48 -12.16
C THR A 29 2.11 5.66 -11.44
N ARG A 30 1.79 4.39 -11.19
CA ARG A 30 2.66 3.42 -10.53
C ARG A 30 2.76 2.17 -11.39
N LEU A 31 3.78 2.13 -12.25
CA LEU A 31 3.99 1.03 -13.18
C LEU A 31 4.51 -0.20 -12.45
N ALA A 32 4.10 -1.38 -12.90
CA ALA A 32 4.59 -2.63 -12.33
C ALA A 32 6.14 -2.70 -12.40
N LEU A 33 6.75 -3.11 -11.29
CA LEU A 33 8.20 -3.20 -11.08
C LEU A 33 8.95 -1.85 -11.11
N SER A 34 8.24 -0.71 -11.06
CA SER A 34 8.87 0.59 -10.84
C SER A 34 9.34 0.75 -9.39
N GLU A 35 10.12 1.79 -9.13
CA GLU A 35 10.58 2.13 -7.79
C GLU A 35 9.42 2.53 -6.87
N GLU A 36 8.46 3.31 -7.37
CA GLU A 36 7.25 3.69 -6.64
C GLU A 36 6.39 2.48 -6.28
N ASP A 37 6.35 1.50 -7.18
CA ASP A 37 5.67 0.22 -7.00
C ASP A 37 6.37 -0.68 -5.97
N ARG A 38 7.71 -0.66 -5.93
CA ARG A 38 8.49 -1.29 -4.85
C ARG A 38 8.18 -0.63 -3.50
N GLN A 39 8.20 0.69 -3.42
CA GLN A 39 7.93 1.43 -2.18
C GLN A 39 6.51 1.18 -1.65
N ALA A 40 5.50 1.21 -2.53
CA ALA A 40 4.13 0.91 -2.15
C ALA A 40 3.95 -0.52 -1.64
N ARG A 41 4.62 -1.51 -2.26
CA ARG A 41 4.62 -2.90 -1.76
C ARG A 41 5.32 -3.05 -0.42
N ASP A 42 6.44 -2.37 -0.23
CA ASP A 42 7.17 -2.38 1.04
C ASP A 42 6.31 -1.78 2.16
N GLN A 43 5.62 -0.66 1.89
CA GLN A 43 4.68 -0.06 2.85
C GLN A 43 3.54 -1.02 3.22
N LEU A 44 2.95 -1.70 2.23
CA LEU A 44 1.87 -2.66 2.46
C LEU A 44 2.35 -3.87 3.28
N ARG A 45 3.55 -4.37 2.98
CA ARG A 45 4.19 -5.44 3.75
C ARG A 45 4.38 -5.03 5.21
N ASP A 46 4.84 -3.81 5.45
CA ASP A 46 5.13 -3.32 6.79
C ASP A 46 3.84 -3.16 7.62
N TRP A 47 2.74 -2.71 7.01
CA TRP A 47 1.41 -2.71 7.64
C TRP A 47 0.92 -4.11 7.97
N GLY A 48 1.15 -5.07 7.06
CA GLY A 48 0.86 -6.48 7.29
C GLY A 48 1.64 -7.01 8.49
N ALA A 49 2.94 -6.79 8.53
CA ALA A 49 3.81 -7.21 9.63
C ALA A 49 3.39 -6.58 10.98
N GLY A 50 3.06 -5.29 11.00
CA GLY A 50 2.51 -4.60 12.19
C GLY A 50 1.16 -5.17 12.64
N SER A 51 0.40 -5.76 11.72
CA SER A 51 -0.87 -6.45 11.98
C SER A 51 -0.71 -7.96 12.20
N ARG A 52 0.53 -8.45 12.34
CA ARG A 52 0.88 -9.88 12.53
C ARG A 52 0.54 -10.78 11.33
N LEU A 53 0.43 -10.21 10.14
CA LEU A 53 0.36 -10.95 8.88
C LEU A 53 1.76 -11.30 8.40
N GLN A 54 1.90 -12.50 7.82
CA GLN A 54 3.13 -12.92 7.17
C GLN A 54 3.03 -12.62 5.67
N CYS A 55 3.91 -11.77 5.16
CA CYS A 55 4.01 -11.45 3.75
C CYS A 55 5.17 -12.21 3.14
N THR A 56 4.92 -12.95 2.05
CA THR A 56 5.95 -13.68 1.32
C THR A 56 6.04 -13.14 -0.11
N GLY A 57 7.25 -13.06 -0.65
CA GLY A 57 7.53 -12.71 -2.04
C GLY A 57 8.49 -13.74 -2.63
N ARG A 58 8.27 -14.12 -3.89
CA ARG A 58 9.31 -14.86 -4.62
C ARG A 58 10.38 -13.86 -5.04
N PRO A 59 11.68 -14.21 -4.91
CA PRO A 59 12.74 -13.36 -5.45
C PRO A 59 12.51 -13.19 -6.96
N HIS A 60 12.55 -11.94 -7.41
CA HIS A 60 12.64 -11.63 -8.84
C HIS A 60 14.10 -11.84 -9.24
N GLY A 61 14.34 -12.84 -10.10
CA GLY A 61 15.66 -13.14 -10.67
C GLY A 61 16.06 -12.14 -11.74
#